data_AF-A0A2G9PDD4-F1
#
_entry.id   AF-A0A2G9PDD4-F1
#
_cell.length_a   1.000
_cell.length_b   1.000
_cell.length_c   1.000
_cell.angle_alpha   90.00
_cell.angle_beta   90.00
_cell.angle_gamma   90.00
#
_symmetry.space_group_name_H-M   'P 1'
#
loop_
_entity.id
_entity.type
_entity.pdbx_description
1 polymer ?
#
loop_
_entity_poly.entity_id
_entity_poly.type
_entity_poly.pdbx_seq_one_letter_code
_entity_poly.pdbx_strand_id
1 'polypeptide(L)'
;MFFIVYALLEKSKLLGADQKQINAFVSLVVSLIFVSVVFPVMVVNNLILFMTVGIVVIFVGFMIWGFISNGNITLSEGVLKGLGVLTFIVLIIAVLWATGSFPEFWSLLERLFNFAFRSNGSESFWTNFLIVVLVVAAVAAVLKAGKTVKGD
;
A
#
# COMPACT_ATOMS: atom_id res chain seq x y z
N MET A 1 6.69 -19.56 2.47
CA MET A 1 5.98 -20.42 1.51
C MET A 1 5.43 -21.68 2.16
N PHE A 2 6.27 -22.48 2.85
CA PHE A 2 5.88 -23.75 3.50
C PHE A 2 4.57 -23.66 4.30
N PHE A 3 4.51 -22.77 5.29
CA PHE A 3 3.32 -22.62 6.14
C PHE A 3 2.08 -22.21 5.36
N ILE A 4 2.23 -21.42 4.29
CA ILE A 4 1.11 -20.96 3.46
C ILE A 4 0.54 -22.14 2.68
N VAL A 5 1.39 -22.89 1.97
CA VAL A 5 0.97 -24.08 1.21
C VAL A 5 0.37 -25.13 2.16
N TYR A 6 1.00 -25.36 3.31
CA TYR A 6 0.50 -26.30 4.32
C TYR A 6 -0.88 -25.90 4.84
N ALA A 7 -1.06 -24.64 5.23
CA ALA A 7 -2.33 -24.13 5.71
C ALA A 7 -3.42 -24.21 4.63
N LEU A 8 -3.09 -23.94 3.37
CA LEU A 8 -4.01 -24.08 2.25
C LEU A 8 -4.43 -25.54 2.05
N LEU A 9 -3.49 -26.49 2.09
CA LEU A 9 -3.79 -27.93 1.96
C LEU A 9 -4.63 -28.46 3.13
N GLU A 10 -4.30 -28.09 4.37
CA GLU A 10 -5.09 -28.45 5.56
C GLU A 10 -6.50 -27.88 5.52
N LYS A 11 -6.65 -26.61 5.10
CA LYS A 11 -7.95 -25.94 5.04
C LYS A 11 -8.81 -26.45 3.89
N SER A 12 -8.21 -26.71 2.73
CA SER A 12 -8.92 -27.22 1.54
C SER A 12 -9.18 -28.71 1.58
N LYS A 13 -8.45 -29.47 2.42
CA LYS A 13 -8.49 -30.94 2.49
C LYS A 13 -8.27 -31.61 1.12
N LEU A 14 -7.49 -30.96 0.25
CA LEU A 14 -7.29 -31.37 -1.15
C LEU A 14 -6.73 -32.80 -1.28
N LEU A 15 -5.90 -33.21 -0.33
CA LEU A 15 -5.27 -34.54 -0.31
C LEU A 15 -5.97 -35.51 0.67
N GLY A 16 -7.05 -35.10 1.33
CA GLY A 16 -7.76 -35.86 2.35
C GLY A 16 -7.80 -35.15 3.71
N ALA A 17 -8.75 -35.54 4.57
CA ALA A 17 -9.06 -34.83 5.82
C ALA A 17 -8.02 -35.01 6.94
N ASP A 18 -7.20 -36.07 6.91
CA ASP A 18 -6.24 -36.42 7.96
C ASP A 18 -4.79 -36.57 7.46
N GLN A 19 -4.50 -36.07 6.26
CA GLN A 19 -3.21 -36.27 5.59
C GLN A 19 -2.13 -35.26 6.01
N LYS A 20 -1.99 -35.01 7.32
CA LYS A 20 -1.07 -33.98 7.85
C LYS A 20 0.39 -34.20 7.44
N GLN A 21 0.85 -35.46 7.45
CA GLN A 21 2.22 -35.79 7.09
C GLN A 21 2.46 -35.55 5.59
N ILE A 22 1.52 -35.98 4.73
CA ILE A 22 1.60 -35.75 3.28
C ILE A 22 1.54 -34.25 2.96
N ASN A 23 0.62 -33.51 3.60
CA ASN A 23 0.51 -32.06 3.44
C ASN A 23 1.82 -31.35 3.79
N ALA A 24 2.51 -31.78 4.85
CA ALA A 24 3.82 -31.26 5.22
C ALA A 24 4.88 -31.59 4.17
N PHE A 25 4.97 -32.84 3.70
CA PHE A 25 5.91 -33.23 2.65
C PHE A 25 5.69 -32.46 1.34
N VAL A 26 4.44 -32.36 0.88
CA VAL A 26 4.10 -31.61 -0.34
C VAL A 26 4.47 -30.13 -0.17
N SER A 27 4.14 -29.53 0.96
CA SER A 27 4.47 -28.12 1.24
C SER A 27 5.96 -27.87 1.30
N LEU A 28 6.75 -28.82 1.83
CA LEU A 28 8.20 -28.77 1.85
C LEU A 28 8.77 -28.80 0.43
N VAL A 29 8.37 -29.78 -0.38
CA VAL A 29 8.83 -29.92 -1.76
C VAL A 29 8.48 -28.69 -2.59
N VAL A 30 7.23 -28.21 -2.52
CA VAL A 30 6.80 -26.99 -3.23
C VAL A 30 7.63 -25.78 -2.78
N SER A 31 7.93 -25.67 -1.48
CA SER A 31 8.75 -24.57 -0.98
C SER A 31 10.19 -24.63 -1.44
N LEU A 32 10.78 -25.83 -1.52
CA LEU A 32 12.13 -26.02 -2.04
C LEU A 32 12.21 -25.66 -3.53
N ILE A 33 11.23 -26.09 -4.33
CA ILE A 33 11.11 -25.69 -5.74
C ILE A 33 10.97 -24.16 -5.81
N PHE A 34 10.09 -23.58 -5.00
CA PHE A 34 9.86 -22.14 -4.99
C PHE A 34 11.14 -21.32 -4.75
N VAL A 35 11.96 -21.70 -3.76
CA VAL A 35 13.21 -20.97 -3.47
C VAL A 35 14.31 -21.22 -4.48
N SER A 36 14.24 -22.31 -5.26
CA SER A 36 15.21 -22.59 -6.32
C SER A 36 14.97 -21.80 -7.62
N VAL A 37 13.76 -21.26 -7.82
CA VAL A 37 13.44 -20.51 -9.04
C VAL A 37 13.65 -19.02 -8.78
N VAL A 38 14.53 -18.40 -9.59
CA VAL A 38 14.95 -17.00 -9.42
C VAL A 38 13.78 -16.02 -9.54
N PHE A 39 12.90 -16.20 -10.53
CA PHE A 39 11.79 -15.27 -10.77
C PHE A 39 10.80 -15.17 -9.59
N PRO A 40 10.23 -16.26 -9.06
CA PRO A 40 9.36 -16.20 -7.87
C PRO A 40 10.02 -15.58 -6.65
N VAL A 41 11.32 -15.83 -6.43
CA VAL A 41 12.08 -15.20 -5.34
C VAL A 41 12.19 -13.68 -5.54
N MET A 42 12.50 -13.22 -6.76
CA MET A 42 12.54 -11.79 -7.07
C MET A 42 11.18 -11.11 -6.87
N VAL A 43 10.10 -11.74 -7.33
CA VAL A 43 8.74 -11.20 -7.15
C VAL A 43 8.40 -11.07 -5.66
N VAL A 44 8.70 -12.09 -4.84
CA VAL A 44 8.46 -12.01 -3.40
C VAL A 44 9.31 -10.93 -2.74
N ASN A 45 10.58 -10.78 -3.11
CA ASN A 45 11.43 -9.73 -2.57
C ASN A 45 10.87 -8.33 -2.87
N ASN A 46 10.38 -8.10 -4.08
CA ASN A 46 9.72 -6.85 -4.45
C ASN A 46 8.43 -6.63 -3.64
N LEU A 47 7.61 -7.67 -3.48
CA LEU A 47 6.40 -7.60 -2.66
C LEU A 47 6.68 -7.36 -1.18
N ILE A 48 7.77 -7.88 -0.62
CA ILE A 48 8.15 -7.65 0.78
C ILE A 48 8.35 -6.14 1.03
N LEU A 49 9.05 -5.45 0.13
CA LEU A 49 9.26 -4.00 0.24
C LEU A 49 7.91 -3.27 0.21
N PHE A 50 7.07 -3.58 -0.76
CA PHE A 50 5.74 -2.98 -0.89
C PHE A 50 4.87 -3.22 0.35
N MET A 51 4.78 -4.47 0.81
CA MET A 51 3.96 -4.86 1.96
C MET A 51 4.46 -4.23 3.25
N THR A 52 5.78 -4.18 3.46
CA THR A 52 6.38 -3.59 4.66
C THR A 52 6.09 -2.09 4.74
N VAL A 53 6.36 -1.35 3.67
CA VAL A 53 6.07 0.09 3.61
C VAL A 53 4.56 0.32 3.71
N GLY A 54 3.75 -0.47 3.01
CA GLY A 54 2.30 -0.37 3.02
C GLY A 54 1.72 -0.56 4.42
N ILE A 55 2.17 -1.56 5.17
CA ILE A 55 1.74 -1.79 6.56
C ILE A 55 2.10 -0.59 7.44
N VAL A 56 3.33 -0.07 7.33
CA VAL A 56 3.76 1.10 8.10
C VAL A 56 2.91 2.33 7.78
N VAL A 57 2.65 2.60 6.49
CA VAL A 57 1.82 3.72 6.06
C VAL A 57 0.38 3.58 6.56
N ILE A 58 -0.22 2.40 6.44
CA ILE A 58 -1.58 2.13 6.95
C ILE A 58 -1.63 2.33 8.46
N PHE A 59 -0.64 1.80 9.19
CA PHE A 59 -0.56 1.94 10.64
C PHE A 59 -0.45 3.41 11.07
N VAL A 60 0.49 4.16 10.50
CA VAL A 60 0.67 5.59 10.80
C VAL A 60 -0.56 6.39 10.40
N GLY A 61 -1.15 6.09 9.23
CA GLY A 61 -2.37 6.76 8.75
C GLY A 61 -3.55 6.56 9.70
N PHE A 62 -3.81 5.33 10.12
CA PHE A 62 -4.88 5.05 11.10
C PHE A 62 -4.57 5.60 12.49
N MET A 63 -3.32 5.63 12.92
CA MET A 63 -2.91 6.24 14.18
C MET A 63 -3.21 7.75 14.19
N ILE A 64 -2.78 8.47 13.15
CA ILE A 64 -3.06 9.92 12.99
C ILE A 64 -4.56 10.16 12.91
N TRP A 65 -5.28 9.35 12.13
CA TRP A 65 -6.73 9.46 12.02
C TRP A 65 -7.44 9.21 13.37
N GLY A 66 -6.94 8.26 14.16
CA GLY A 66 -7.40 7.99 15.52
C GLY A 66 -7.24 9.21 16.43
N PHE A 67 -6.13 9.94 16.33
CA PHE A 67 -5.95 11.18 17.09
C PHE A 67 -6.89 12.30 16.63
N ILE A 68 -7.07 12.48 15.32
CA ILE A 68 -7.97 13.51 14.77
C ILE A 68 -9.43 13.24 15.14
N SER A 69 -9.82 11.97 15.21
CA SER A 69 -11.19 11.54 15.51
C SER A 69 -11.49 11.40 17.02
N ASN A 70 -10.58 11.81 17.92
CA ASN A 70 -10.70 11.59 19.37
C ASN A 70 -11.00 10.11 19.71
N GLY A 71 -10.40 9.18 18.97
CA GLY A 71 -10.60 7.74 19.10
C GLY A 71 -11.92 7.21 18.54
N ASN A 72 -12.81 8.06 18.04
CA ASN A 72 -14.12 7.66 17.53
C ASN A 72 -14.09 7.49 16.01
N ILE A 73 -13.53 6.37 15.55
CA ILE A 73 -13.40 6.07 14.11
C ILE A 73 -14.73 5.49 13.60
N THR A 74 -15.69 6.36 13.28
CA THR A 74 -16.91 5.97 12.56
C THR A 74 -16.74 6.27 11.08
N LEU A 75 -16.38 5.26 10.29
CA LEU A 75 -16.34 5.38 8.83
C LEU A 75 -17.74 5.11 8.27
N SER A 76 -18.22 5.99 7.40
CA SER A 76 -19.48 5.75 6.69
C SER A 76 -19.37 4.54 5.77
N GLU A 77 -20.49 3.88 5.49
CA GLU A 77 -20.51 2.67 4.66
C GLU A 77 -19.92 2.93 3.26
N GLY A 78 -20.14 4.13 2.70
CA GLY A 78 -19.53 4.54 1.43
C GLY A 78 -18.01 4.64 1.49
N VAL A 79 -17.46 5.15 2.60
CA VAL A 79 -16.01 5.25 2.82
C VAL A 79 -15.40 3.86 3.00
N LEU A 80 -16.05 2.97 3.76
CA LEU A 80 -15.60 1.58 3.92
C LEU A 80 -15.57 0.82 2.58
N LYS A 81 -16.64 0.94 1.78
CA LYS A 81 -16.68 0.34 0.43
C LYS A 81 -15.60 0.92 -0.47
N GLY A 82 -15.41 2.24 -0.45
CA GLY A 82 -14.37 2.92 -1.20
C GLY A 82 -12.96 2.45 -0.82
N LEU A 83 -12.68 2.34 0.48
CA LEU A 83 -11.42 1.81 0.99
C LEU A 83 -11.19 0.36 0.56
N GLY A 84 -12.21 -0.50 0.64
CA GLY A 84 -12.10 -1.89 0.20
C GLY A 84 -11.76 -2.03 -1.28
N VAL A 85 -12.43 -1.27 -2.14
CA VAL A 85 -12.15 -1.23 -3.59
C VAL A 85 -10.75 -0.70 -3.85
N LEU A 86 -10.36 0.39 -3.18
CA LEU A 86 -9.04 0.98 -3.30
C LEU A 86 -7.95 0.00 -2.89
N THR A 87 -8.07 -0.66 -1.74
CA THR A 87 -7.11 -1.67 -1.28
C THR A 87 -6.97 -2.81 -2.28
N PHE A 88 -8.09 -3.29 -2.85
CA PHE A 88 -8.04 -4.34 -3.86
C PHE A 88 -7.30 -3.92 -5.13
N ILE A 89 -7.57 -2.71 -5.63
CA ILE A 89 -6.87 -2.14 -6.80
C ILE A 89 -5.38 -1.99 -6.50
N VAL A 90 -5.03 -1.46 -5.32
CA VAL A 90 -3.64 -1.28 -4.88
C VAL A 90 -2.90 -2.61 -4.81
N LEU A 91 -3.54 -3.68 -4.32
CA LEU A 91 -2.95 -5.02 -4.29
C LEU A 91 -2.72 -5.58 -5.69
N ILE A 92 -3.66 -5.40 -6.63
CA ILE A 92 -3.47 -5.80 -8.03
C ILE A 92 -2.28 -5.05 -8.64
N ILE A 93 -2.23 -3.73 -8.47
CA ILE A 93 -1.13 -2.90 -8.95
C ILE A 93 0.21 -3.36 -8.36
N ALA A 94 0.25 -3.66 -7.06
CA ALA A 94 1.45 -4.14 -6.38
C ALA A 94 1.94 -5.46 -6.96
N VAL A 95 1.04 -6.41 -7.24
CA VAL A 95 1.38 -7.67 -7.88
C VAL A 95 1.93 -7.43 -9.30
N LEU A 96 1.24 -6.65 -10.12
CA LEU A 96 1.67 -6.35 -11.50
C LEU A 96 3.02 -5.63 -11.54
N TRP A 97 3.28 -4.74 -10.59
CA TRP A 97 4.56 -4.07 -10.44
C TRP A 97 5.64 -5.04 -10.00
N ALA A 98 5.39 -5.87 -8.99
CA ALA A 98 6.37 -6.81 -8.46
C ALA A 98 6.76 -7.91 -9.46
N THR A 99 5.83 -8.30 -10.34
CA THR A 99 6.08 -9.24 -11.45
C THR A 99 6.79 -8.60 -12.65
N GLY A 100 6.95 -7.27 -12.66
CA GLY A 100 7.50 -6.54 -13.80
C GLY A 100 6.61 -6.56 -15.03
N SER A 101 5.30 -6.84 -14.87
CA SER A 101 4.33 -6.85 -15.97
C SER A 101 4.10 -5.44 -16.49
N PHE A 102 3.95 -5.21 -17.81
CA PHE A 102 3.79 -3.86 -18.40
C PHE A 102 5.00 -2.92 -18.23
N PRO A 103 6.21 -3.34 -18.67
CA PRO A 103 7.43 -2.54 -18.50
C PRO A 103 7.37 -1.15 -19.15
N GLU A 104 6.72 -1.02 -20.31
CA GLU A 104 6.55 0.28 -20.97
C GLU A 104 5.68 1.25 -20.17
N PHE A 105 4.61 0.74 -19.56
CA PHE A 105 3.74 1.53 -18.70
C PHE A 105 4.54 2.03 -17.50
N TRP A 106 5.24 1.15 -16.76
CA TRP A 106 6.05 1.57 -15.62
C TRP A 106 7.16 2.55 -16.01
N SER A 107 7.82 2.34 -17.15
CA SER A 107 8.84 3.27 -17.64
C SER A 107 8.26 4.64 -17.98
N LEU A 108 7.05 4.70 -18.56
CA LEU A 108 6.34 5.95 -18.80
C LEU A 108 6.05 6.67 -17.49
N LEU A 109 5.53 5.96 -16.49
CA LEU A 109 5.23 6.53 -15.17
C LEU A 109 6.49 7.06 -14.50
N GLU A 110 7.60 6.32 -14.59
CA GLU A 110 8.90 6.74 -14.07
C GLU A 110 9.42 7.98 -14.79
N ARG A 111 9.28 8.07 -16.11
CA ARG A 111 9.66 9.27 -16.89
C ARG A 111 8.83 10.48 -16.50
N LEU A 112 7.51 10.32 -16.34
CA LEU A 112 6.62 11.40 -15.90
C LEU A 112 6.98 11.85 -14.48
N PHE A 113 7.24 10.90 -13.57
CA PHE A 113 7.68 11.21 -12.21
C PHE A 113 9.02 11.96 -12.22
N ASN A 114 10.01 11.47 -12.97
CA ASN A 114 11.31 12.11 -13.06
C ASN A 114 11.21 13.50 -13.69
N PHE A 115 10.37 13.69 -14.71
CA PHE A 115 10.10 15.00 -15.30
C PHE A 115 9.45 15.96 -14.31
N ALA A 116 8.46 15.48 -13.54
CA ALA A 116 7.74 16.32 -12.59
C ALA A 116 8.57 16.68 -11.35
N PHE A 117 9.35 15.74 -10.79
CA PHE A 117 9.97 15.88 -9.46
C PHE A 117 11.49 15.88 -9.46
N ARG A 118 12.15 15.47 -10.55
CA ARG A 118 13.62 15.36 -10.62
C ARG A 118 14.22 16.14 -11.78
N SER A 119 13.42 16.96 -12.47
CA SER A 119 13.91 17.86 -13.52
C SER A 119 14.57 19.10 -12.91
N ASN A 120 15.47 19.73 -13.66
CA ASN A 120 16.14 20.96 -13.23
C ASN A 120 15.11 22.05 -12.92
N GLY A 121 15.15 22.59 -11.70
CA GLY A 121 14.22 23.59 -11.21
C GLY A 121 12.92 23.05 -10.59
N SER A 122 12.65 21.74 -10.68
CA SER A 122 11.46 21.14 -10.05
C SER A 122 11.49 21.25 -8.52
N GLU A 123 12.65 21.07 -7.90
CA GLU A 123 12.80 21.20 -6.44
C GLU A 123 12.41 22.61 -5.96
N SER A 124 12.92 23.66 -6.62
CA SER A 124 12.56 25.04 -6.32
C SER A 124 11.07 25.30 -6.57
N PHE A 125 10.52 24.78 -7.68
CA PHE A 125 9.09 24.91 -7.97
C PHE A 125 8.23 24.27 -6.87
N TRP A 126 8.47 23.01 -6.52
CA TRP A 126 7.68 22.30 -5.51
C TRP A 126 7.83 22.90 -4.12
N THR A 127 9.03 23.35 -3.75
CA THR A 127 9.26 24.04 -2.49
C THR A 127 8.46 25.34 -2.42
N ASN A 128 8.54 26.17 -3.45
CA ASN A 128 7.80 27.44 -3.50
C ASN A 128 6.29 27.20 -3.54
N PHE A 129 5.83 26.23 -4.32
CA PHE A 129 4.42 25.85 -4.42
C PHE A 129 3.88 25.40 -3.06
N LEU A 130 4.59 24.51 -2.34
CA LEU A 130 4.20 24.04 -1.01
C LEU A 130 4.14 25.18 0.01
N ILE A 131 5.11 26.10 -0.02
CA ILE A 131 5.11 27.30 0.84
C ILE A 131 3.85 28.14 0.57
N VAL A 132 3.54 28.43 -0.70
CA VAL A 132 2.35 29.20 -1.06
C VAL A 132 1.08 28.52 -0.57
N VAL A 133 0.94 27.20 -0.78
CA VAL A 133 -0.21 26.43 -0.29
C VAL A 133 -0.33 26.52 1.23
N LEU A 134 0.77 26.38 1.96
CA LEU A 134 0.79 26.45 3.41
C LEU A 134 0.40 27.85 3.92
N VAL A 135 0.92 28.92 3.31
CA VAL A 135 0.53 30.29 3.66
C VAL A 135 -0.94 30.54 3.38
N VAL A 136 -1.44 30.14 2.20
CA VAL A 136 -2.85 30.28 1.85
C VAL A 136 -3.74 29.53 2.84
N ALA A 137 -3.37 28.30 3.22
CA ALA A 137 -4.09 27.52 4.21
C ALA A 137 -4.10 28.19 5.59
N ALA A 138 -2.95 28.71 6.04
CA ALA A 138 -2.83 29.42 7.31
C ALA A 138 -3.69 30.71 7.33
N VAL A 139 -3.63 31.52 6.28
CA VAL A 139 -4.45 32.73 6.15
C VAL A 139 -5.93 32.37 6.12
N ALA A 140 -6.33 31.35 5.35
CA ALA A 140 -7.72 30.90 5.31
C ALA A 140 -8.21 30.42 6.69
N ALA A 141 -7.38 29.69 7.43
CA ALA A 141 -7.69 29.25 8.79
C ALA A 141 -7.86 30.44 9.75
N VAL A 142 -6.96 31.42 9.71
CA VAL A 142 -7.03 32.64 10.53
C VAL A 142 -8.25 33.48 10.19
N LEU A 143 -8.57 33.66 8.90
CA LEU A 143 -9.77 34.39 8.48
C LEU A 143 -11.05 33.67 8.92
N LYS A 144 -11.07 32.34 8.89
CA LYS A 144 -12.20 31.55 9.39
C LYS A 144 -12.33 31.71 10.91
N ALA A 145 -11.23 31.59 11.65
CA ALA A 145 -11.20 31.78 13.10
C ALA A 145 -11.64 33.20 13.51
N GLY A 146 -11.14 34.23 12.82
CA GLY A 146 -11.50 35.62 13.07
C GLY A 146 -12.96 35.95 12.75
N LYS A 147 -13.57 35.29 11.75
CA LYS A 147 -15.01 35.42 11.47
C LYS A 147 -15.88 34.77 12.55
N THR A 148 -15.46 33.63 13.10
CA THR A 148 -16.13 33.00 14.25
C THR A 148 -16.02 33.85 15.52
N VAL A 149 -14.92 34.59 15.73
CA VAL A 149 -14.75 35.48 16.90
C VAL A 149 -15.54 36.79 16.78
N LYS A 150 -15.82 37.25 15.55
CA LYS A 150 -16.66 38.45 15.27
C LYS A 150 -18.13 38.12 14.99
N GLY A 151 -18.51 36.85 15.10
CA GLY A 151 -19.83 36.31 14.75
C GLY A 151 -20.72 35.97 15.95
N ASP A 152 -20.41 36.54 17.11
CA ASP A 152 -21.33 36.80 18.23
C ASP A 152 -21.36 38.32 18.47
#